data_AF-A0A7S2A369-F1
#
_entry.id   AF-A0A7S2A369-F1
#
_cell.length_a   1.000
_cell.length_b   1.000
_cell.length_c   1.000
_cell.angle_alpha   90.00
_cell.angle_beta   90.00
_cell.angle_gamma   90.00
#
_symmetry.space_group_name_H-M   'P 1'
#
loop_
_entity.id
_entity.type
_entity.pdbx_description
1 polymer ?
#
loop_
_entity_poly.entity_id
_entity_poly.type
_entity_poly.pdbx_seq_one_letter_code
_entity_poly.pdbx_strand_id
1 'polypeptide(L)'
;VGWCILVREGARKGQHRQRRSGTMSWRAQLSRHLTVLRFFACSESPSSRGVFGWYNKNYEELKMLNPTMSLMLRTTENAMPAITTELDFTTDDLLRNMLQTGKFRNENDTIAIDRVEAAKAYLETDWAALRRERWASPGFDPEKPFLDKTNPDWRSDPKIAKDLALYLELKDSLNEQMQVIKSGPNNEYTRAENQLLMCQRVDLWCAGESEVESAVQHLYLLGRRFNQLEPDYPEHITEFYPGASDL
;
A
#
# COMPACT_ATOMS: atom_id res chain seq x y z
N VAL A 1 -13.60 25.40 -0.42
CA VAL A 1 -14.64 24.90 -1.34
C VAL A 1 -14.50 23.38 -1.38
N GLY A 2 -15.14 22.69 -0.43
CA GLY A 2 -15.00 21.25 -0.22
C GLY A 2 -15.94 20.48 -1.14
N TRP A 3 -15.41 19.48 -1.85
CA TRP A 3 -16.19 18.61 -2.71
C TRP A 3 -16.89 17.55 -1.87
N CYS A 4 -18.19 17.76 -1.67
CA CYS A 4 -19.13 16.78 -1.13
C CYS A 4 -19.45 15.77 -2.24
N ILE A 5 -19.03 14.51 -2.11
CA ILE A 5 -19.39 13.46 -3.06
C ILE A 5 -20.84 13.04 -2.76
N LEU A 6 -21.78 13.61 -3.52
CA LEU A 6 -23.18 13.22 -3.58
C LEU A 6 -23.31 11.87 -4.31
N VAL A 7 -23.56 10.80 -3.56
CA VAL A 7 -23.96 9.51 -4.11
C VAL A 7 -25.42 9.63 -4.59
N ARG A 8 -25.65 9.60 -5.90
CA ARG A 8 -26.99 9.49 -6.50
C ARG A 8 -27.48 8.04 -6.42
N GLU A 9 -28.58 7.83 -5.71
CA GLU A 9 -29.33 6.57 -5.69
C GLU A 9 -29.99 6.29 -7.05
N GLY A 10 -29.71 5.12 -7.62
CA GLY A 10 -30.44 4.54 -8.74
C GLY A 10 -31.08 3.23 -8.30
N ALA A 11 -32.38 3.25 -8.01
CA ALA A 11 -33.15 2.10 -7.58
C ALA A 11 -33.32 1.06 -8.69
N ARG A 12 -32.90 -0.19 -8.45
CA ARG A 12 -33.43 -1.38 -9.12
C ARG A 12 -33.72 -2.47 -8.07
N LYS A 13 -35.01 -2.79 -7.93
CA LYS A 13 -35.52 -3.88 -7.09
C LYS A 13 -35.14 -5.23 -7.73
N GLY A 14 -34.35 -6.03 -7.01
CA GLY A 14 -33.97 -7.39 -7.36
C GLY A 14 -34.03 -8.28 -6.13
N GLN A 15 -34.71 -9.41 -6.25
CA GLN A 15 -35.20 -10.31 -5.20
C GLN A 15 -34.20 -10.69 -4.09
N HIS A 16 -34.72 -10.66 -2.86
CA HIS A 16 -34.10 -11.22 -1.65
C HIS A 16 -33.89 -12.74 -1.79
N ARG A 17 -32.66 -13.15 -2.08
CA ARG A 17 -32.17 -14.48 -1.74
C ARG A 17 -31.36 -14.34 -0.45
N GLN A 18 -31.99 -14.68 0.68
CA GLN A 18 -31.30 -14.79 1.98
C GLN A 18 -30.19 -15.84 1.87
N ARG A 19 -28.97 -15.38 1.58
CA ARG A 19 -27.75 -16.13 1.87
C ARG A 19 -27.57 -16.13 3.38
N ARG A 20 -27.89 -17.25 4.02
CA ARG A 20 -27.47 -17.53 5.39
C ARG A 20 -25.94 -17.46 5.47
N SER A 21 -25.50 -16.88 6.58
CA SER A 21 -24.15 -16.43 6.93
C SER A 21 -23.04 -17.45 6.65
N GLY A 22 -22.19 -17.11 5.69
CA GLY A 22 -20.77 -17.47 5.69
C GLY A 22 -19.90 -16.30 6.14
N THR A 23 -20.43 -15.45 7.03
CA THR A 23 -19.70 -14.34 7.63
C THR A 23 -18.70 -14.92 8.63
N MET A 24 -17.58 -15.44 8.15
CA MET A 24 -16.34 -15.24 8.92
C MET A 24 -16.20 -13.72 8.98
N SER A 25 -16.67 -13.14 10.10
CA SER A 25 -16.79 -11.70 10.34
C SER A 25 -15.58 -11.00 9.74
N TRP A 26 -15.77 -10.05 8.80
CA TRP A 26 -14.66 -9.29 8.21
C TRP A 26 -13.78 -8.65 9.29
N ARG A 27 -14.36 -8.41 10.47
CA ARG A 27 -13.67 -8.03 11.71
C ARG A 27 -12.55 -9.00 12.08
N ALA A 28 -12.75 -10.32 11.97
CA ALA A 28 -11.75 -11.34 12.27
C ALA A 28 -10.64 -11.46 11.20
N GLN A 29 -10.82 -10.83 10.03
CA GLN A 29 -9.82 -10.83 8.96
C GLN A 29 -9.00 -9.54 8.94
N LEU A 30 -9.22 -8.61 9.87
CA LEU A 30 -8.50 -7.33 9.92
C LEU A 30 -6.98 -7.55 10.07
N SER A 31 -6.55 -8.39 11.02
CA SER A 31 -5.14 -8.69 11.26
C SER A 31 -4.39 -9.33 10.08
N ARG A 32 -5.10 -9.95 9.13
CA ARG A 32 -4.49 -10.57 7.94
C ARG A 32 -4.04 -9.53 6.91
N HIS A 33 -4.68 -8.37 6.91
CA HIS A 33 -4.52 -7.36 5.87
C HIS A 33 -4.08 -6.00 6.40
N LEU A 34 -4.27 -5.75 7.69
CA LEU A 34 -3.87 -4.52 8.37
C LEU A 34 -2.96 -4.87 9.54
N THR A 35 -1.80 -4.23 9.60
CA THR A 35 -0.87 -4.37 10.72
C THR A 35 -1.30 -3.50 11.90
N VAL A 36 -1.83 -2.31 11.60
CA VAL A 36 -2.20 -1.30 12.59
C VAL A 36 -3.49 -0.59 12.20
N LEU A 37 -4.33 -0.31 13.19
CA LEU A 37 -5.48 0.59 13.04
C LEU A 37 -5.40 1.65 14.14
N ARG A 38 -5.26 2.91 13.74
CA ARG A 38 -5.14 4.05 14.67
C ARG A 38 -6.36 4.94 14.55
N PHE A 39 -7.01 5.16 15.69
CA PHE A 39 -8.11 6.08 15.85
C PHE A 39 -7.58 7.36 16.49
N PHE A 40 -7.91 8.50 15.91
CA PHE A 40 -7.67 9.82 16.48
C PHE A 40 -9.00 10.39 16.94
N ALA A 41 -9.06 10.89 18.17
CA ALA A 41 -10.28 11.45 18.74
C ALA A 41 -9.94 12.43 19.89
N CYS A 42 -10.76 13.46 20.09
CA CYS A 42 -10.65 14.38 21.22
C CYS A 42 -11.75 14.06 22.25
N SER A 43 -11.39 13.79 23.51
CA SER A 43 -12.34 13.38 24.56
C SER A 43 -13.40 14.44 24.89
N GLU A 44 -13.02 15.71 24.78
CA GLU A 44 -13.89 16.85 25.12
C GLU A 44 -14.75 17.31 23.95
N SER A 45 -14.33 17.00 22.72
CA SER A 45 -15.03 17.47 21.52
C SER A 45 -16.27 16.62 21.20
N PRO A 46 -17.44 17.24 20.97
CA PRO A 46 -18.62 16.52 20.51
C PRO A 46 -18.42 15.87 19.14
N SER A 47 -17.51 16.40 18.31
CA SER A 47 -17.22 15.85 16.97
C SER A 47 -16.61 14.46 16.99
N SER A 48 -16.02 14.04 18.11
CA SER A 48 -15.33 12.75 18.28
C SER A 48 -16.18 11.67 18.96
N ARG A 49 -17.42 11.98 19.36
CA ARG A 49 -18.27 11.05 20.13
C ARG A 49 -18.53 9.73 19.41
N GLY A 50 -18.76 9.74 18.09
CA GLY A 50 -18.98 8.52 17.33
C GLY A 50 -17.76 7.61 17.30
N VAL A 51 -16.55 8.19 17.20
CA VAL A 51 -15.29 7.42 17.23
C VAL A 51 -15.11 6.74 18.60
N PHE A 52 -15.31 7.48 19.69
CA PHE A 52 -15.23 6.92 21.05
C PHE A 52 -16.30 5.86 21.32
N GLY A 53 -17.55 6.13 20.95
CA GLY A 53 -18.67 5.20 21.15
C GLY A 53 -18.42 3.87 20.44
N TRP A 54 -18.03 3.94 19.16
CA TRP A 54 -17.71 2.76 18.38
C TRP A 54 -16.48 2.02 18.93
N TYR A 55 -15.40 2.74 19.26
CA TYR A 55 -14.17 2.13 19.77
C TYR A 55 -14.44 1.38 21.07
N ASN A 56 -15.06 2.02 22.06
CA ASN A 56 -15.33 1.41 23.36
C ASN A 56 -16.26 0.19 23.26
N LYS A 57 -17.23 0.23 22.34
CA LYS A 57 -18.18 -0.87 22.14
C LYS A 57 -17.56 -2.07 21.44
N ASN A 58 -16.63 -1.86 20.50
CA ASN A 58 -16.10 -2.92 19.64
C ASN A 58 -14.67 -3.36 20.03
N TYR A 59 -13.97 -2.63 20.92
CA TYR A 59 -12.56 -2.87 21.23
C TYR A 59 -12.28 -4.31 21.70
N GLU A 60 -13.03 -4.80 22.69
CA GLU A 60 -12.81 -6.12 23.28
C GLU A 60 -13.01 -7.23 22.24
N GLU A 61 -14.09 -7.17 21.45
CA GLU A 61 -14.36 -8.12 20.38
C GLU A 61 -13.26 -8.07 19.30
N LEU A 62 -12.88 -6.87 18.85
CA LEU A 62 -11.87 -6.71 17.80
C LEU A 62 -10.51 -7.21 18.24
N LYS A 63 -10.12 -6.97 19.50
CA LYS A 63 -8.84 -7.40 20.04
C LYS A 63 -8.81 -8.91 20.28
N MET A 64 -9.93 -9.49 20.72
CA MET A 64 -10.08 -10.94 20.84
C MET A 64 -9.98 -11.63 19.48
N LEU A 65 -10.61 -11.08 18.44
CA LEU A 65 -10.58 -11.63 17.09
C LEU A 65 -9.25 -11.40 16.36
N ASN A 66 -8.47 -10.38 16.76
CA ASN A 66 -7.23 -9.96 16.10
C ASN A 66 -6.12 -9.67 17.12
N PRO A 67 -5.59 -10.70 17.81
CA PRO A 67 -4.61 -10.50 18.87
C PRO A 67 -3.31 -9.82 18.37
N THR A 68 -2.88 -10.14 17.14
CA THR A 68 -1.64 -9.63 16.52
C THR A 68 -1.76 -8.20 16.01
N MET A 69 -2.97 -7.73 15.68
CA MET A 69 -3.16 -6.38 15.15
C MET A 69 -3.04 -5.33 16.27
N SER A 70 -2.29 -4.28 15.98
CA SER A 70 -2.18 -3.13 16.88
C SER A 70 -3.39 -2.21 16.71
N LEU A 71 -4.33 -2.25 17.66
CA LEU A 71 -5.46 -1.33 17.73
C LEU A 71 -5.13 -0.20 18.72
N MET A 72 -5.04 1.05 18.24
CA MET A 72 -4.64 2.19 19.07
C MET A 72 -5.69 3.31 19.02
N LEU A 73 -6.03 3.87 20.17
CA LEU A 73 -6.75 5.13 20.30
C LEU A 73 -5.79 6.23 20.77
N ARG A 74 -5.64 7.28 19.97
CA ARG A 74 -4.82 8.46 20.29
C ARG A 74 -5.75 9.61 20.62
N THR A 75 -5.65 10.06 21.87
CA THR A 75 -6.41 11.20 22.38
C THR A 75 -5.51 12.40 22.54
N THR A 76 -5.82 13.50 21.86
CA THR A 76 -5.14 14.79 22.03
C THR A 76 -6.19 15.90 22.13
N GLU A 77 -5.83 17.00 22.77
CA GLU A 77 -6.62 18.22 22.70
C GLU A 77 -6.76 18.67 21.25
N ASN A 78 -7.98 19.07 20.85
CA ASN A 78 -8.32 19.50 19.49
C ASN A 78 -7.97 18.51 18.36
N ALA A 79 -7.83 17.22 18.66
CA ALA A 79 -7.66 16.21 17.62
C ALA A 79 -8.87 16.19 16.66
N MET A 80 -8.61 16.28 15.35
CA MET A 80 -9.62 16.00 14.35
C MET A 80 -9.91 14.48 14.33
N PRO A 81 -11.16 14.05 14.48
CA PRO A 81 -11.50 12.65 14.50
C PRO A 81 -11.16 12.00 13.15
N ALA A 82 -10.35 10.94 13.17
CA ALA A 82 -9.91 10.25 11.96
C ALA A 82 -9.52 8.81 12.27
N ILE A 83 -9.49 7.96 11.24
CA ILE A 83 -8.92 6.61 11.32
C ILE A 83 -7.84 6.48 10.27
N THR A 84 -6.74 5.86 10.65
CA THR A 84 -5.63 5.56 9.75
C THR A 84 -5.18 4.12 9.88
N THR A 85 -4.66 3.57 8.79
CA THR A 85 -3.87 2.34 8.76
C THR A 85 -2.53 2.64 8.13
N GLU A 86 -1.59 1.73 8.24
CA GLU A 86 -0.37 1.72 7.42
C GLU A 86 -0.55 0.66 6.33
N LEU A 87 -0.33 1.07 5.08
CA LEU A 87 -0.23 0.16 3.95
C LEU A 87 1.05 0.49 3.18
N ASP A 88 1.64 -0.53 2.60
CA ASP A 88 2.77 -0.37 1.71
C ASP A 88 2.23 -0.29 0.27
N PHE A 89 2.48 0.86 -0.37
CA PHE A 89 2.14 1.05 -1.78
C PHE A 89 3.38 0.85 -2.64
N THR A 90 3.23 0.13 -3.75
CA THR A 90 4.30 -0.04 -4.72
C THR A 90 4.27 1.09 -5.77
N THR A 91 5.38 1.25 -6.50
CA THR A 91 5.42 2.16 -7.66
C THR A 91 4.37 1.77 -8.70
N ASP A 92 4.10 0.48 -8.88
CA ASP A 92 3.08 -0.01 -9.80
C ASP A 92 1.67 0.49 -9.41
N ASP A 93 1.35 0.47 -8.12
CA ASP A 93 0.07 0.97 -7.61
C ASP A 93 -0.10 2.47 -7.85
N LEU A 94 0.98 3.24 -7.67
CA LEU A 94 1.02 4.66 -7.96
C LEU A 94 0.77 4.92 -9.46
N LEU A 95 1.48 4.22 -10.34
CA LEU A 95 1.31 4.39 -11.79
C LEU A 95 -0.09 4.00 -12.25
N ARG A 96 -0.64 2.89 -11.72
CA ARG A 96 -2.04 2.49 -11.97
C ARG A 96 -3.02 3.56 -11.50
N ASN A 97 -2.79 4.16 -10.33
CA ASN A 97 -3.61 5.26 -9.82
C ASN A 97 -3.55 6.49 -10.73
N MET A 98 -2.35 6.89 -11.16
CA MET A 98 -2.15 8.04 -12.06
C MET A 98 -2.81 7.82 -13.43
N LEU A 99 -2.73 6.61 -13.97
CA LEU A 99 -3.41 6.22 -15.22
C LEU A 99 -4.94 6.29 -15.06
N GLN A 100 -5.49 5.73 -13.98
CA GLN A 100 -6.95 5.72 -13.73
C GLN A 100 -7.52 7.10 -13.48
N THR A 101 -6.77 7.96 -12.80
CA THR A 101 -7.20 9.33 -12.46
C THR A 101 -6.84 10.36 -13.53
N GLY A 102 -6.18 9.95 -14.62
CA GLY A 102 -5.84 10.81 -15.75
C GLY A 102 -4.90 11.95 -15.36
N LYS A 103 -3.91 11.66 -14.51
CA LYS A 103 -2.98 12.66 -13.93
C LYS A 103 -1.83 13.04 -14.85
N PHE A 104 -1.48 12.19 -15.82
CA PHE A 104 -0.46 12.48 -16.82
C PHE A 104 -0.92 13.57 -17.78
N ARG A 105 -0.61 14.82 -17.45
CA ARG A 105 -1.07 15.99 -18.21
C ARG A 105 0.05 16.97 -18.49
N ASN A 106 0.08 17.50 -19.70
CA ASN A 106 1.01 18.54 -20.11
C ASN A 106 0.61 19.89 -19.49
N GLU A 107 1.48 20.90 -19.62
CA GLU A 107 1.18 22.27 -19.16
C GLU A 107 -0.10 22.84 -19.78
N ASN A 108 -0.44 22.40 -21.00
CA ASN A 108 -1.63 22.79 -21.73
C ASN A 108 -2.90 21.98 -21.36
N ASP A 109 -2.85 21.22 -20.26
CA ASP A 109 -3.93 20.33 -19.77
C ASP A 109 -4.34 19.20 -20.74
N THR A 110 -3.55 18.96 -21.78
CA THR A 110 -3.71 17.81 -22.69
C THR A 110 -3.08 16.54 -22.10
N ILE A 111 -3.58 15.38 -22.49
CA ILE A 111 -3.05 14.08 -22.05
C ILE A 111 -1.62 13.93 -22.59
N ALA A 112 -0.68 13.61 -21.71
CA ALA A 112 0.71 13.35 -22.06
C ALA A 112 0.89 11.91 -22.53
N ILE A 113 0.77 11.69 -23.84
CA ILE A 113 0.79 10.35 -24.45
C ILE A 113 2.11 9.63 -24.19
N ASP A 114 3.23 10.35 -24.35
CA ASP A 114 4.59 9.91 -24.06
C ASP A 114 4.74 9.36 -22.63
N ARG A 115 4.23 10.09 -21.63
CA ARG A 115 4.27 9.65 -20.24
C ARG A 115 3.32 8.50 -19.93
N VAL A 116 2.16 8.48 -20.57
CA VAL A 116 1.21 7.36 -20.46
C VAL A 116 1.80 6.07 -21.04
N GLU A 117 2.48 6.16 -22.18
CA GLU A 117 3.18 5.05 -22.81
C GLU A 117 4.35 4.57 -21.96
N ALA A 118 5.18 5.49 -21.44
CA ALA A 118 6.26 5.15 -20.51
C ALA A 118 5.74 4.44 -19.24
N ALA A 119 4.64 4.92 -18.66
CA ALA A 119 4.02 4.29 -17.50
C ALA A 119 3.47 2.89 -17.80
N LYS A 120 2.90 2.67 -19.00
CA LYS A 120 2.45 1.34 -19.42
C LYS A 120 3.63 0.39 -19.66
N ALA A 121 4.69 0.86 -20.32
CA ALA A 121 5.90 0.08 -20.55
C ALA A 121 6.56 -0.35 -19.22
N TYR A 122 6.60 0.55 -18.23
CA TYR A 122 7.07 0.22 -16.89
C TYR A 122 6.23 -0.90 -16.24
N LEU A 123 4.90 -0.80 -16.33
CA LEU A 123 3.97 -1.81 -15.79
C LEU A 123 4.03 -3.17 -16.52
N GLU A 124 4.49 -3.18 -17.77
CA GLU A 124 4.68 -4.39 -18.58
C GLU A 124 6.07 -5.02 -18.39
N THR A 125 6.95 -4.39 -17.59
CA THR A 125 8.30 -4.90 -17.36
C THR A 125 8.27 -6.22 -16.60
N ASP A 126 9.02 -7.21 -17.09
CA ASP A 126 9.21 -8.48 -16.41
C ASP A 126 10.18 -8.35 -15.22
N TRP A 127 9.62 -8.01 -14.06
CA TRP A 127 10.34 -7.96 -12.79
C TRP A 127 10.96 -9.29 -12.35
N ALA A 128 10.45 -10.43 -12.84
CA ALA A 128 11.01 -11.74 -12.53
C ALA A 128 12.27 -12.00 -13.37
N ALA A 129 12.26 -11.65 -14.66
CA ALA A 129 13.48 -11.65 -15.47
C ALA A 129 14.54 -10.71 -14.87
N LEU A 130 14.18 -9.47 -14.56
CA LEU A 130 15.12 -8.50 -13.98
C LEU A 130 15.75 -8.99 -12.67
N ARG A 131 14.96 -9.64 -11.79
CA ARG A 131 15.47 -10.26 -10.56
C ARG A 131 16.37 -11.45 -10.84
N ARG A 132 16.01 -12.35 -11.77
CA ARG A 132 16.83 -13.50 -12.16
C ARG A 132 18.19 -13.06 -12.69
N GLU A 133 18.22 -12.11 -13.61
CA GLU A 133 19.48 -11.59 -14.17
C GLU A 133 20.33 -10.88 -13.09
N ARG A 134 19.68 -10.14 -12.18
CA ARG A 134 20.37 -9.55 -11.03
C ARG A 134 21.03 -10.61 -10.16
N TRP A 135 20.33 -11.70 -9.84
CA TRP A 135 20.83 -12.79 -8.99
C TRP A 135 21.80 -13.72 -9.70
N ALA A 136 21.78 -13.78 -11.03
CA ALA A 136 22.78 -14.52 -11.80
C ALA A 136 24.18 -13.92 -11.66
N SER A 137 24.27 -12.64 -11.34
CA SER A 137 25.55 -11.96 -11.10
C SER A 137 26.07 -12.25 -9.68
N PRO A 138 27.28 -12.82 -9.54
CA PRO A 138 27.87 -13.16 -8.24
C PRO A 138 28.03 -11.97 -7.28
N GLY A 139 28.12 -10.75 -7.81
CA GLY A 139 28.31 -9.54 -7.01
C GLY A 139 27.05 -8.99 -6.34
N PHE A 140 25.87 -9.49 -6.74
CA PHE A 140 24.58 -9.11 -6.16
C PHE A 140 23.92 -10.27 -5.41
N ASP A 141 24.64 -11.38 -5.28
CA ASP A 141 24.22 -12.56 -4.54
C ASP A 141 24.27 -12.27 -3.03
N PRO A 142 23.12 -12.23 -2.34
CA PRO A 142 23.10 -12.02 -0.89
C PRO A 142 23.79 -13.14 -0.11
N GLU A 143 23.96 -14.33 -0.70
CA GLU A 143 24.66 -15.46 -0.09
C GLU A 143 26.19 -15.29 -0.13
N LYS A 144 26.71 -14.40 -0.98
CA LYS A 144 28.16 -14.13 -1.13
C LYS A 144 28.51 -12.65 -0.98
N PRO A 145 28.19 -12.02 0.16
CA PRO A 145 28.32 -10.58 0.36
C PRO A 145 29.77 -10.06 0.36
N PHE A 146 30.76 -10.94 0.50
CA PHE A 146 32.18 -10.59 0.53
C PHE A 146 32.94 -11.02 -0.72
N LEU A 147 32.28 -11.03 -1.89
CA LEU A 147 32.92 -11.38 -3.15
C LEU A 147 34.20 -10.56 -3.41
N ASP A 148 34.20 -9.28 -3.02
CA ASP A 148 35.35 -8.38 -3.08
C ASP A 148 36.58 -8.86 -2.29
N LYS A 149 36.39 -9.67 -1.23
CA LYS A 149 37.51 -10.22 -0.43
C LYS A 149 38.07 -11.50 -1.05
N THR A 150 37.22 -12.29 -1.69
CA THR A 150 37.57 -13.59 -2.28
C THR A 150 38.08 -13.43 -3.72
N ASN A 151 37.57 -12.44 -4.44
CA ASN A 151 37.97 -12.11 -5.81
C ASN A 151 37.91 -10.58 -6.03
N PRO A 152 38.97 -9.82 -5.71
CA PRO A 152 38.95 -8.35 -5.74
C PRO A 152 38.62 -7.74 -7.11
N ASP A 153 38.95 -8.44 -8.19
CA ASP A 153 38.80 -7.96 -9.58
C ASP A 153 37.57 -8.55 -10.29
N TRP A 154 36.59 -9.10 -9.56
CA TRP A 154 35.40 -9.72 -10.16
C TRP A 154 34.60 -8.75 -11.05
N ARG A 155 34.67 -7.44 -10.81
CA ARG A 155 34.03 -6.41 -11.66
C ARG A 155 34.69 -6.26 -13.03
N SER A 156 35.94 -6.70 -13.17
CA SER A 156 36.72 -6.64 -14.42
C SER A 156 36.65 -7.94 -15.22
N ASP A 157 35.96 -8.98 -14.70
CA ASP A 157 35.80 -10.25 -15.40
C ASP A 157 34.86 -10.08 -16.61
N PRO A 158 35.32 -10.35 -17.85
CA PRO A 158 34.50 -10.22 -19.05
C PRO A 158 33.28 -11.15 -19.05
N LYS A 159 33.31 -12.27 -18.30
CA LYS A 159 32.16 -13.16 -18.15
C LYS A 159 31.06 -12.49 -17.33
N ILE A 160 31.42 -11.91 -16.19
CA ILE A 160 30.48 -11.21 -15.30
C ILE A 160 29.93 -9.96 -15.98
N ALA A 161 30.75 -9.23 -16.74
CA ALA A 161 30.32 -8.08 -17.52
C ALA A 161 29.28 -8.46 -18.60
N LYS A 162 29.44 -9.62 -19.25
CA LYS A 162 28.49 -10.13 -20.22
C LYS A 162 27.18 -10.58 -19.57
N ASP A 163 27.26 -11.27 -18.43
CA ASP A 163 26.09 -11.72 -17.66
C ASP A 163 25.30 -10.51 -17.11
N LEU A 164 25.99 -9.42 -16.77
CA LEU A 164 25.36 -8.19 -16.28
C LEU A 164 24.81 -7.27 -17.39
N ALA A 165 25.23 -7.45 -18.64
CA ALA A 165 24.88 -6.52 -19.73
C ALA A 165 23.37 -6.41 -19.94
N LEU A 166 22.65 -7.54 -19.92
CA LEU A 166 21.19 -7.56 -20.05
C LEU A 166 20.50 -6.88 -18.87
N TYR A 167 20.99 -7.11 -17.64
CA TYR A 167 20.48 -6.43 -16.45
C TYR A 167 20.67 -4.91 -16.53
N LEU A 168 21.84 -4.45 -16.98
CA LEU A 168 22.12 -3.02 -17.13
C LEU A 168 21.22 -2.38 -18.18
N GLU A 169 21.06 -3.00 -19.34
CA GLU A 169 20.18 -2.50 -20.40
C GLU A 169 18.72 -2.36 -19.91
N LEU A 170 18.19 -3.39 -19.26
CA LEU A 170 16.84 -3.34 -18.69
C LEU A 170 16.71 -2.28 -17.60
N LYS A 171 17.73 -2.14 -16.74
CA LYS A 171 17.75 -1.13 -15.68
C LYS A 171 17.84 0.29 -16.24
N ASP A 172 18.65 0.50 -17.26
CA ASP A 172 18.81 1.79 -17.90
C ASP A 172 17.51 2.20 -18.62
N SER A 173 16.87 1.26 -19.33
CA SER A 173 15.54 1.49 -19.92
C SER A 173 14.50 1.85 -18.84
N LEU A 174 14.49 1.16 -17.70
CA LEU A 174 13.60 1.48 -16.57
C LEU A 174 13.87 2.87 -15.99
N ASN A 175 15.15 3.24 -15.85
CA ASN A 175 15.52 4.56 -15.37
C ASN A 175 15.05 5.66 -16.33
N GLU A 176 15.24 5.47 -17.64
CA GLU A 176 14.76 6.39 -18.67
C GLU A 176 13.23 6.55 -18.62
N GLN A 177 12.49 5.43 -18.56
CA GLN A 177 11.03 5.45 -18.40
C GLN A 177 10.62 6.22 -17.15
N MET A 178 11.29 5.98 -16.03
CA MET A 178 11.00 6.67 -14.76
C MET A 178 11.31 8.17 -14.81
N GLN A 179 12.37 8.58 -15.52
CA GLN A 179 12.67 9.98 -15.74
C GLN A 179 11.57 10.66 -16.57
N VAL A 180 11.09 9.99 -17.63
CA VAL A 180 9.98 10.49 -18.45
C VAL A 180 8.70 10.63 -17.59
N ILE A 181 8.35 9.60 -16.82
CA ILE A 181 7.19 9.63 -15.90
C ILE A 181 7.27 10.81 -14.92
N LYS A 182 8.45 11.07 -14.36
CA LYS A 182 8.67 12.14 -13.37
C LYS A 182 8.86 13.54 -13.97
N SER A 183 9.01 13.66 -15.27
CA SER A 183 9.21 14.95 -15.97
C SER A 183 7.97 15.86 -15.99
N GLY A 184 6.84 15.39 -15.45
CA GLY A 184 5.59 16.13 -15.44
C GLY A 184 5.62 17.46 -14.68
N PRO A 185 4.77 18.43 -15.08
CA PRO A 185 4.74 19.75 -14.45
C PRO A 185 4.20 19.70 -13.01
N ASN A 186 4.45 20.76 -12.23
CA ASN A 186 3.84 20.99 -10.91
C ASN A 186 4.02 19.84 -9.90
N ASN A 187 5.10 19.07 -10.00
CA ASN A 187 5.38 17.92 -9.14
C ASN A 187 4.19 16.93 -9.09
N GLU A 188 3.54 16.68 -10.24
CA GLU A 188 2.36 15.82 -10.34
C GLU A 188 2.58 14.43 -9.71
N TYR A 189 3.77 13.87 -9.88
CA TYR A 189 4.15 12.57 -9.34
C TYR A 189 4.08 12.56 -7.82
N THR A 190 4.74 13.50 -7.15
CA THR A 190 4.70 13.66 -5.68
C THR A 190 3.29 13.96 -5.18
N ARG A 191 2.49 14.70 -5.95
CA ARG A 191 1.09 14.95 -5.60
C ARG A 191 0.23 13.70 -5.69
N ALA A 192 0.46 12.86 -6.70
CA ALA A 192 -0.23 11.57 -6.83
C ALA A 192 0.19 10.61 -5.71
N GLU A 193 1.47 10.58 -5.35
CA GLU A 193 1.99 9.81 -4.21
C GLU A 193 1.30 10.23 -2.91
N ASN A 194 1.27 11.54 -2.63
CA ASN A 194 0.55 12.07 -1.47
C ASN A 194 -0.94 11.73 -1.52
N GLN A 195 -1.57 11.81 -2.70
CA GLN A 195 -2.99 11.44 -2.85
C GLN A 195 -3.23 9.97 -2.49
N LEU A 196 -2.35 9.07 -2.91
CA LEU A 196 -2.45 7.64 -2.61
C LEU A 196 -2.23 7.38 -1.11
N LEU A 197 -1.25 8.04 -0.49
CA LEU A 197 -1.03 7.99 0.95
C LEU A 197 -2.25 8.47 1.75
N MET A 198 -2.92 9.52 1.28
CA MET A 198 -4.13 10.04 1.92
C MET A 198 -5.30 9.05 1.88
N CYS A 199 -5.31 8.05 0.98
CA CYS A 199 -6.35 7.01 0.99
C CYS A 199 -6.28 6.11 2.23
N GLN A 200 -5.15 6.09 2.94
CA GLN A 200 -5.00 5.33 4.20
C GLN A 200 -5.67 6.03 5.39
N ARG A 201 -6.17 7.26 5.20
CA ARG A 201 -6.80 8.08 6.23
C ARG A 201 -8.25 8.40 5.85
N VAL A 202 -9.15 8.18 6.80
CA VAL A 202 -10.55 8.62 6.70
C VAL A 202 -10.81 9.62 7.80
N ASP A 203 -11.12 10.87 7.42
CA ASP A 203 -11.56 11.90 8.35
C ASP A 203 -13.04 11.69 8.71
N LEU A 204 -13.35 11.76 10.00
CA LEU A 204 -14.63 11.39 10.60
C LEU A 204 -15.25 12.53 11.40
N TRP A 205 -15.19 13.74 10.84
CA TRP A 205 -15.72 14.93 11.49
C TRP A 205 -17.22 14.81 11.76
N CYS A 206 -17.59 14.80 13.06
CA CYS A 206 -18.98 14.62 13.51
C CYS A 206 -19.62 13.30 13.03
N ALA A 207 -18.80 12.28 12.74
CA ALA A 207 -19.30 11.01 12.27
C ALA A 207 -20.00 10.22 13.39
N GLY A 208 -21.04 9.48 13.04
CA GLY A 208 -21.69 8.49 13.91
C GLY A 208 -20.97 7.14 13.91
N GLU A 209 -21.36 6.23 14.82
CA GLU A 209 -20.75 4.90 14.93
C GLU A 209 -20.85 4.07 13.64
N SER A 210 -21.91 4.22 12.85
CA SER A 210 -22.08 3.50 11.58
C SER A 210 -21.11 3.97 10.49
N GLU A 211 -20.78 5.27 10.49
CA GLU A 211 -19.81 5.84 9.56
C GLU A 211 -18.39 5.43 9.96
N VAL A 212 -18.12 5.39 11.26
CA VAL A 212 -16.88 4.80 11.82
C VAL A 212 -16.74 3.35 11.37
N GLU A 213 -17.78 2.52 11.49
CA GLU A 213 -17.72 1.13 11.02
C GLU A 213 -17.45 1.03 9.52
N SER A 214 -18.10 1.87 8.72
CA SER A 214 -17.92 1.91 7.26
C SER A 214 -16.49 2.34 6.89
N ALA A 215 -15.90 3.26 7.64
CA ALA A 215 -14.51 3.66 7.46
C ALA A 215 -13.54 2.50 7.76
N VAL A 216 -13.77 1.75 8.84
CA VAL A 216 -12.96 0.57 9.15
C VAL A 216 -13.10 -0.51 8.07
N GLN A 217 -14.32 -0.75 7.56
CA GLN A 217 -14.54 -1.65 6.43
C GLN A 217 -13.83 -1.18 5.15
N HIS A 218 -13.84 0.13 4.88
CA HIS A 218 -13.12 0.69 3.75
C HIS A 218 -11.61 0.42 3.85
N LEU A 219 -11.01 0.70 5.01
CA LEU A 219 -9.59 0.44 5.24
C LEU A 219 -9.26 -1.06 5.17
N TYR A 220 -10.14 -1.93 5.68
CA TYR A 220 -10.02 -3.37 5.50
C TYR A 220 -10.00 -3.80 4.03
N LEU A 221 -10.92 -3.29 3.22
CA LEU A 221 -10.97 -3.60 1.78
C LEU A 221 -9.74 -3.06 1.05
N LEU A 222 -9.23 -1.89 1.47
CA LEU A 222 -7.99 -1.32 0.97
C LEU A 222 -6.80 -2.22 1.31
N GLY A 223 -6.67 -2.64 2.57
CA GLY A 223 -5.64 -3.59 3.00
C GLY A 223 -5.73 -4.93 2.27
N ARG A 224 -6.93 -5.47 2.06
CA ARG A 224 -7.10 -6.73 1.32
C ARG A 224 -6.59 -6.64 -0.12
N ARG A 225 -6.62 -5.45 -0.71
CA ARG A 225 -6.17 -5.22 -2.08
C ARG A 225 -4.67 -5.04 -2.18
N PHE A 226 -4.08 -4.26 -1.27
CA PHE A 226 -2.68 -3.82 -1.37
C PHE A 226 -1.72 -4.63 -0.49
N ASN A 227 -2.22 -5.21 0.59
CA ASN A 227 -1.41 -5.89 1.58
C ASN A 227 -1.58 -7.41 1.46
N GLN A 228 -0.76 -8.02 0.61
CA GLN A 228 -0.48 -9.45 0.62
C GLN A 228 0.83 -9.65 1.37
N LEU A 229 0.75 -9.66 2.71
CA LEU A 229 1.89 -9.98 3.56
C LEU A 229 2.18 -11.49 3.45
N GLU A 230 3.00 -11.89 2.50
CA GLU A 230 3.73 -13.14 2.61
C GLU A 230 5.05 -12.84 3.34
N PRO A 231 5.30 -13.47 4.51
CA PRO A 231 6.59 -13.35 5.15
C PRO A 231 7.67 -13.97 4.24
N ASP A 232 8.61 -13.14 3.78
CA ASP A 232 9.80 -13.61 3.09
C ASP A 232 10.80 -14.10 4.15
N TYR A 233 11.00 -15.42 4.23
CA TYR A 233 11.90 -16.03 5.20
C TYR A 233 13.28 -16.22 4.56
N PRO A 234 14.32 -15.48 4.98
CA PRO A 234 15.66 -15.69 4.46
C PRO A 234 16.18 -17.08 4.89
N GLU A 235 16.49 -17.94 3.91
CA GLU A 235 16.87 -19.35 4.12
C GLU A 235 18.11 -19.55 5.02
N HIS A 236 18.93 -18.52 5.18
CA HIS A 236 20.21 -18.52 5.88
C HIS A 236 20.16 -17.93 7.30
N ILE A 237 19.01 -17.35 7.72
CA ILE A 237 18.81 -16.92 9.11
C ILE A 237 18.26 -18.11 9.90
N THR A 238 19.17 -18.89 10.49
CA THR A 238 18.84 -20.08 11.30
C THR A 238 18.22 -19.71 12.65
N GLU A 239 18.43 -18.48 13.12
CA GLU A 239 17.87 -17.94 14.36
C GLU A 239 16.78 -16.90 14.05
N PHE A 240 15.82 -17.28 13.21
CA PHE A 240 14.57 -16.54 13.16
C PHE A 240 13.68 -17.13 14.26
N TYR A 241 13.36 -16.33 15.28
CA TYR A 241 12.28 -16.66 16.22
C TYR A 241 11.01 -15.98 15.69
N PRO A 242 10.27 -16.59 14.74
CA PRO A 242 8.89 -16.17 14.55
C PRO A 242 8.26 -16.43 15.92
N GLY A 243 7.74 -15.39 16.57
CA GLY A 243 7.23 -15.47 17.94
C GLY A 243 6.53 -16.80 18.17
N ALA A 244 6.97 -17.52 19.20
CA ALA A 244 6.68 -18.93 19.43
C ALA A 244 5.24 -19.29 19.05
N SER A 245 5.05 -20.45 18.42
CA SER A 245 3.75 -21.02 18.07
C SER A 245 2.84 -21.33 19.27
N ASP A 246 3.26 -20.97 20.48
CA ASP A 246 2.59 -21.22 21.77
C ASP A 246 2.30 -19.90 22.54
N LEU A 247 1.67 -18.93 21.88
CA LEU A 247 0.89 -17.87 22.52
C LEU A 247 -0.52 -17.80 21.93
#